data_AF-A0A5C7UL23-F1
#
_entry.id   AF-A0A5C7UL23-F1
#
_cell.length_a   1.000
_cell.length_b   1.000
_cell.length_c   1.000
_cell.angle_alpha   90.00
_cell.angle_beta   90.00
_cell.angle_gamma   90.00
#
_symmetry.space_group_name_H-M   'P 1'
#
loop_
_entity.id
_entity.type
_entity.pdbx_description
1 polymer ?
#
loop_
_entity_poly.entity_id
_entity_poly.type
_entity_poly.pdbx_seq_one_letter_code
_entity_poly.pdbx_strand_id
1 'polypeptide(L)'
;MKDPRKIAYEENKLDKKLCRLAGQAIVDYNMIEDGDKVMVCLSGGKDSYAMLDVLMKLRERAPIHFDLVAVNLDQKQPGFPEDILPNYLKNLGIPFHIEEQDTYGIVKRVVPEGKTTCGLCSRLRRGILYRVAGELGATKIALGHHRDDILETLLMNMFHGGKLKGMPPK
;
A
#
# COMPACT_ATOMS: atom_id res chain seq x y z
N MET A 1 -30.64 6.28 13.82
CA MET A 1 -29.98 6.43 12.50
C MET A 1 -29.29 7.79 12.47
N LYS A 2 -28.03 7.91 12.03
CA LYS A 2 -27.32 9.22 12.01
C LYS A 2 -27.88 10.10 10.86
N ASP A 3 -27.93 11.43 11.05
CA ASP A 3 -28.37 12.39 10.03
C ASP A 3 -27.48 12.29 8.76
N PRO A 4 -28.04 11.99 7.57
CA PRO A 4 -27.28 11.87 6.33
C PRO A 4 -26.41 13.08 6.00
N ARG A 5 -26.87 14.30 6.33
CA ARG A 5 -26.11 15.54 6.10
C ARG A 5 -24.86 15.59 6.96
N LYS A 6 -24.96 15.10 8.19
CA LYS A 6 -23.82 15.01 9.11
C LYS A 6 -22.80 13.98 8.62
N ILE A 7 -23.26 12.85 8.08
CA ILE A 7 -22.38 11.83 7.50
C ILE A 7 -21.59 12.43 6.33
N ALA A 8 -22.28 13.01 5.34
CA ALA A 8 -21.64 13.62 4.18
C ALA A 8 -20.67 14.74 4.56
N TYR A 9 -20.99 15.53 5.59
CA TYR A 9 -20.10 16.56 6.10
C TYR A 9 -18.80 15.98 6.69
N GLU A 10 -18.90 14.95 7.53
CA GLU A 10 -17.72 14.31 8.13
C GLU A 10 -16.87 13.56 7.09
N GLU A 11 -17.50 12.92 6.10
CA GLU A 11 -16.81 12.27 4.99
C GLU A 11 -16.02 13.29 4.15
N ASN A 12 -16.64 14.40 3.76
CA ASN A 12 -15.96 15.48 3.03
C ASN A 12 -14.81 16.10 3.84
N LYS A 13 -15.00 16.24 5.15
CA LYS A 13 -13.96 16.76 6.06
C LYS A 13 -12.78 15.79 6.15
N LEU A 14 -13.05 14.49 6.24
CA LEU A 14 -12.03 13.44 6.27
C LEU A 14 -11.28 13.37 4.94
N ASP A 15 -11.99 13.36 3.82
CA ASP A 15 -11.43 13.32 2.47
C ASP A 15 -10.44 14.48 2.24
N LYS A 16 -10.88 15.72 2.52
CA LYS A 16 -10.03 16.91 2.42
C LYS A 16 -8.81 16.82 3.32
N LYS A 17 -8.96 16.28 4.54
CA LYS A 17 -7.85 16.12 5.47
C LYS A 17 -6.83 15.10 4.96
N LEU A 18 -7.28 13.94 4.48
CA LEU A 18 -6.40 12.87 3.97
C LEU A 18 -5.65 13.32 2.73
N CYS A 19 -6.35 13.88 1.74
CA CYS A 19 -5.72 14.41 0.52
C CYS A 19 -4.69 15.50 0.85
N ARG A 20 -5.02 16.43 1.77
CA ARG A 20 -4.08 17.48 2.18
C ARG A 20 -2.82 16.91 2.84
N LEU A 21 -2.97 15.97 3.77
CA LEU A 21 -1.83 15.38 4.49
C LEU A 21 -0.96 14.53 3.56
N ALA A 22 -1.58 13.72 2.69
CA ALA A 22 -0.86 12.92 1.71
C ALA A 22 -0.14 13.80 0.68
N GLY A 23 -0.82 14.82 0.13
CA GLY A 23 -0.22 15.77 -0.81
C GLY A 23 0.95 16.53 -0.20
N GLN A 24 0.83 16.98 1.06
CA GLN A 24 1.93 17.62 1.77
C GLN A 24 3.13 16.69 1.91
N ALA A 25 2.92 15.44 2.33
CA ALA A 25 4.00 14.46 2.45
C ALA A 25 4.68 14.16 1.10
N ILE A 26 3.89 14.05 0.02
CA ILE A 26 4.43 13.83 -1.33
C ILE A 26 5.40 14.95 -1.72
N VAL A 27 5.02 16.21 -1.45
CA VAL A 27 5.85 17.39 -1.74
C VAL A 27 7.06 17.47 -0.82
N ASP A 28 6.86 17.37 0.50
CA ASP A 28 7.93 17.54 1.50
C ASP A 28 9.08 16.53 1.33
N TYR A 29 8.75 15.33 0.84
CA TYR A 29 9.71 14.24 0.72
C TYR A 29 10.06 13.87 -0.73
N ASN A 30 9.51 14.59 -1.72
CA ASN A 30 9.65 14.28 -3.15
C ASN A 30 9.32 12.79 -3.45
N MET A 31 8.13 12.36 -3.02
CA MET A 31 7.71 10.94 -3.16
C MET A 31 7.22 10.61 -4.57
N ILE A 32 6.54 11.56 -5.22
CA ILE A 32 5.98 11.43 -6.58
C ILE A 32 6.31 12.71 -7.34
N GLU A 33 6.82 12.54 -8.56
CA GLU A 33 7.33 13.56 -9.47
C GLU A 33 6.63 13.47 -10.84
N ASP A 34 6.80 14.50 -11.67
CA ASP A 34 6.21 14.52 -13.01
C ASP A 34 6.78 13.39 -13.89
N GLY A 35 5.89 12.68 -14.58
CA GLY A 35 6.22 11.52 -15.39
C GLY A 35 6.35 10.20 -14.63
N ASP A 36 6.13 10.18 -13.31
CA ASP A 36 6.22 8.94 -12.54
C ASP A 36 5.13 7.92 -12.91
N LYS A 37 5.50 6.64 -12.86
CA LYS A 37 4.55 5.53 -12.86
C LYS A 37 4.55 4.89 -11.48
N VAL A 38 3.47 5.10 -10.72
CA VAL A 38 3.34 4.66 -9.34
C VAL A 38 2.62 3.30 -9.29
N MET A 39 3.35 2.28 -8.83
CA MET A 39 2.79 0.97 -8.52
C MET A 39 2.17 0.99 -7.13
N VAL A 40 0.85 0.94 -7.05
CA VAL A 40 0.08 0.99 -5.79
C VAL A 40 -0.18 -0.42 -5.30
N CYS A 41 0.52 -0.86 -4.24
CA CYS A 41 0.38 -2.22 -3.74
C CYS A 41 -0.86 -2.38 -2.84
N LEU A 42 -1.80 -3.21 -3.26
CA LEU A 42 -3.03 -3.51 -2.53
C LEU A 42 -2.93 -4.86 -1.81
N SER A 43 -3.12 -4.84 -0.50
CA SER A 43 -3.19 -6.06 0.33
C SER A 43 -4.63 -6.59 0.48
N GLY A 44 -5.63 -5.79 0.08
CA GLY A 44 -7.04 -6.03 0.42
C GLY A 44 -7.42 -5.45 1.79
N GLY A 45 -6.50 -4.77 2.48
CA GLY A 45 -6.78 -4.05 3.72
C GLY A 45 -7.23 -2.61 3.47
N LYS A 46 -8.00 -2.06 4.42
CA LYS A 46 -8.57 -0.69 4.37
C LYS A 46 -7.53 0.38 4.05
N ASP A 47 -6.31 0.26 4.56
CA ASP A 47 -5.28 1.28 4.41
C ASP A 47 -4.75 1.33 2.97
N SER A 48 -4.63 0.17 2.33
CA SER A 48 -4.25 0.08 0.92
C SER A 48 -5.35 0.61 -0.01
N TYR A 49 -6.63 0.34 0.29
CA TYR A 49 -7.76 0.92 -0.44
C TYR A 49 -7.83 2.44 -0.28
N ALA A 50 -7.68 2.93 0.96
CA ALA A 50 -7.68 4.37 1.24
C ALA A 50 -6.52 5.08 0.55
N MET A 51 -5.33 4.47 0.52
CA MET A 51 -4.18 5.00 -0.21
C MET A 51 -4.47 5.12 -1.71
N LEU A 52 -5.04 4.09 -2.34
CA LEU A 52 -5.41 4.15 -3.76
C LEU A 52 -6.40 5.28 -4.04
N ASP A 53 -7.49 5.36 -3.26
CA ASP A 53 -8.51 6.40 -3.40
C ASP A 53 -7.92 7.82 -3.27
N VAL A 54 -7.05 8.04 -2.29
CA VAL A 54 -6.35 9.33 -2.12
C VAL A 54 -5.44 9.63 -3.30
N LEU A 55 -4.65 8.66 -3.78
CA LEU A 55 -3.75 8.87 -4.92
C LEU A 55 -4.50 9.15 -6.22
N MET A 56 -5.66 8.51 -6.46
CA MET A 56 -6.51 8.82 -7.62
C MET A 56 -7.00 10.26 -7.57
N LYS A 57 -7.51 10.72 -6.43
CA LYS A 57 -7.99 12.10 -6.24
C LYS A 57 -6.87 13.13 -6.34
N LEU A 58 -5.66 12.79 -5.88
CA LEU A 58 -4.50 13.64 -6.03
C LEU A 58 -4.05 13.72 -7.49
N ARG A 59 -4.04 12.61 -8.23
CA ARG A 59 -3.71 12.58 -9.66
C ARG A 59 -4.59 13.53 -10.48
N GLU A 60 -5.88 13.61 -10.16
CA GLU A 60 -6.82 14.51 -10.84
C GLU A 60 -6.59 16.01 -10.56
N ARG A 61 -5.93 16.34 -9.44
CA ARG A 61 -5.78 17.72 -8.95
C ARG A 61 -4.34 18.23 -8.99
N ALA A 62 -3.37 17.34 -9.11
CA ALA A 62 -1.95 17.68 -9.05
C ALA A 62 -1.53 18.50 -10.28
N PRO A 63 -0.57 19.43 -10.13
CA PRO A 63 0.00 20.19 -11.25
C PRO A 63 1.00 19.37 -12.08
N ILE A 64 1.13 18.07 -11.82
CA ILE A 64 2.05 17.14 -12.48
C ILE A 64 1.26 15.93 -13.01
N HIS A 65 1.79 15.29 -14.04
CA HIS A 65 1.25 14.05 -14.58
C HIS A 65 1.97 12.85 -13.96
N PHE A 66 1.21 11.88 -13.46
CA PHE A 66 1.75 10.58 -13.05
C PHE A 66 0.71 9.49 -13.26
N ASP A 67 1.18 8.28 -13.57
CA ASP A 67 0.36 7.11 -13.80
C ASP A 67 0.19 6.29 -12.53
N LEU A 68 -0.95 5.60 -12.43
CA LEU A 68 -1.23 4.63 -11.37
C LEU A 68 -1.45 3.25 -11.98
N VAL A 69 -0.79 2.24 -11.42
CA VAL A 69 -1.09 0.84 -11.66
C VAL A 69 -1.28 0.14 -10.31
N ALA A 70 -2.44 -0.46 -10.10
CA ALA A 70 -2.72 -1.22 -8.89
C ALA A 70 -2.12 -2.62 -8.97
N VAL A 71 -1.44 -3.07 -7.92
CA VAL A 71 -0.83 -4.40 -7.90
C VAL A 71 -1.24 -5.14 -6.64
N ASN A 72 -1.80 -6.33 -6.80
CA ASN A 72 -2.01 -7.27 -5.72
C ASN A 72 -1.01 -8.43 -5.85
N LEU A 73 -0.49 -8.90 -4.71
CA LEU A 73 0.26 -10.14 -4.63
C LEU A 73 -0.64 -11.17 -3.94
N ASP A 74 -1.22 -12.07 -4.73
CA ASP A 74 -1.91 -13.24 -4.24
C ASP A 74 -0.84 -14.27 -3.83
N GLN A 75 -0.79 -14.52 -2.53
CA GLN A 75 0.21 -15.37 -1.89
C GLN A 75 -0.22 -16.84 -1.81
N LYS A 76 -1.39 -17.17 -2.38
CA LYS A 76 -2.09 -18.46 -2.25
C LYS A 76 -2.33 -18.85 -0.80
N GLN A 77 -2.72 -17.85 0.01
CA GLN A 77 -3.17 -18.12 1.37
C GLN A 77 -4.52 -18.87 1.34
N PRO A 78 -4.72 -19.88 2.20
CA PRO A 78 -5.99 -20.58 2.29
C PRO A 78 -7.15 -19.62 2.55
N GLY A 79 -8.19 -19.67 1.71
CA GLY A 79 -9.38 -18.83 1.85
C GLY A 79 -9.20 -17.38 1.40
N PHE A 80 -8.10 -17.03 0.72
CA PHE A 80 -7.97 -15.71 0.10
C PHE A 80 -9.00 -15.53 -1.02
N PRO A 81 -9.80 -14.45 -1.00
CA PRO A 81 -10.84 -14.24 -2.01
C PRO A 81 -10.26 -13.64 -3.29
N GLU A 82 -10.01 -14.49 -4.29
CA GLU A 82 -9.33 -14.12 -5.55
C GLU A 82 -10.13 -13.13 -6.41
N ASP A 83 -11.44 -13.01 -6.22
CA ASP A 83 -12.34 -12.21 -7.07
C ASP A 83 -12.59 -10.78 -6.55
N ILE A 84 -12.48 -10.54 -5.24
CA ILE A 84 -12.85 -9.26 -4.62
C ILE A 84 -12.03 -8.08 -5.17
N LEU A 85 -10.69 -8.19 -5.11
CA LEU A 85 -9.80 -7.12 -5.55
C LEU A 85 -9.89 -6.87 -7.07
N PRO A 86 -9.82 -7.91 -7.94
CA PRO A 86 -9.99 -7.72 -9.38
C PRO A 86 -11.32 -7.07 -9.74
N ASN A 87 -12.44 -7.49 -9.11
CA ASN A 87 -13.75 -6.91 -9.40
C ASN A 87 -13.82 -5.44 -8.95
N TYR A 88 -13.28 -5.12 -7.77
CA TYR A 88 -13.18 -3.74 -7.31
C TYR A 88 -12.36 -2.86 -8.28
N LEU A 89 -11.19 -3.34 -8.72
CA LEU A 89 -10.31 -2.58 -9.62
C LEU A 89 -10.90 -2.40 -11.02
N LYS A 90 -11.58 -3.43 -11.55
CA LYS A 90 -12.36 -3.34 -12.80
C LYS A 90 -13.44 -2.27 -12.70
N ASN A 91 -14.18 -2.23 -11.59
CA ASN A 91 -15.24 -1.24 -11.37
C ASN A 91 -14.70 0.20 -11.29
N LEU A 92 -13.47 0.38 -10.80
CA LEU A 92 -12.79 1.68 -10.78
C LEU A 92 -12.18 2.07 -12.14
N GLY A 93 -12.01 1.13 -13.07
CA GLY A 93 -11.41 1.40 -14.38
C GLY A 93 -9.92 1.76 -14.34
N ILE A 94 -9.18 1.30 -13.33
CA ILE A 94 -7.74 1.57 -13.20
C ILE A 94 -6.94 0.38 -13.74
N PRO A 95 -5.81 0.60 -14.44
CA PRO A 95 -4.90 -0.49 -14.79
C PRO A 95 -4.46 -1.27 -13.55
N PHE A 96 -4.53 -2.60 -13.61
CA PHE A 96 -4.09 -3.44 -12.50
C PHE A 96 -3.40 -4.72 -12.95
N HIS A 97 -2.59 -5.27 -12.07
CA HIS A 97 -1.91 -6.57 -12.20
C HIS A 97 -2.12 -7.40 -10.94
N ILE A 98 -2.52 -8.65 -11.11
CA ILE A 98 -2.61 -9.63 -10.03
C ILE A 98 -1.44 -10.58 -10.19
N GLU A 99 -0.48 -10.50 -9.27
CA GLU A 99 0.68 -11.38 -9.24
C GLU A 99 0.36 -12.58 -8.36
N GLU A 100 0.33 -13.77 -8.94
CA GLU A 100 0.06 -15.02 -8.21
C GLU A 100 1.38 -15.74 -7.90
N GLN A 101 1.69 -15.94 -6.62
CA GLN A 101 2.89 -16.64 -6.16
C GLN A 101 2.61 -17.41 -4.88
N ASP A 102 2.88 -18.72 -4.85
CA ASP A 102 2.74 -19.54 -3.63
C ASP A 102 3.88 -19.28 -2.63
N THR A 103 3.86 -18.10 -2.01
CA THR A 103 4.76 -17.76 -0.91
C THR A 103 4.31 -18.39 0.40
N TYR A 104 3.02 -18.68 0.56
CA TYR A 104 2.46 -19.32 1.74
C TYR A 104 3.05 -20.73 1.93
N GLY A 105 3.02 -21.56 0.89
CA GLY A 105 3.59 -22.91 0.89
C GLY A 105 5.09 -22.91 1.15
N ILE A 106 5.82 -21.96 0.54
CA ILE A 106 7.26 -21.78 0.80
C ILE A 106 7.51 -21.47 2.28
N VAL A 107 6.79 -20.51 2.85
CA VAL A 107 6.96 -20.12 4.26
C VAL A 107 6.64 -21.27 5.20
N LYS A 108 5.54 -22.00 4.97
CA LYS A 108 5.15 -23.18 5.76
C LYS A 108 6.18 -24.31 5.70
N ARG A 109 6.83 -24.50 4.55
CA ARG A 109 7.87 -25.52 4.37
C ARG A 109 9.20 -25.15 5.04
N VAL A 110 9.59 -23.88 5.00
CA VAL A 110 10.91 -23.42 5.45
C VAL A 110 10.92 -23.04 6.94
N VAL A 111 9.84 -22.48 7.46
CA VAL A 111 9.76 -22.01 8.84
C VAL A 111 9.17 -23.11 9.74
N PRO A 112 9.90 -23.57 10.77
CA PRO A 112 9.36 -24.56 11.71
C PRO A 112 8.08 -24.09 12.39
N GLU A 113 7.21 -25.04 12.72
CA GLU A 113 5.96 -24.74 13.41
C GLU A 113 6.22 -24.02 14.76
N GLY A 114 5.36 -23.06 15.10
CA GLY A 114 5.51 -22.23 16.30
C GLY A 114 6.57 -21.13 16.20
N LYS A 115 7.34 -21.04 15.09
CA LYS A 115 8.26 -19.92 14.85
C LYS A 115 7.61 -18.79 14.06
N THR A 116 8.15 -17.58 14.20
CA THR A 116 7.67 -16.40 13.51
C THR A 116 7.90 -16.49 12.00
N THR A 117 6.82 -16.41 11.23
CA THR A 117 6.82 -16.52 9.77
C THR A 117 7.03 -15.18 9.04
N CYS A 118 6.69 -14.08 9.71
CA CYS A 118 6.65 -12.73 9.11
C CYS A 118 7.98 -12.29 8.50
N GLY A 119 9.11 -12.73 9.05
CA GLY A 119 10.44 -12.38 8.53
C GLY A 119 10.69 -12.90 7.11
N LEU A 120 10.43 -14.19 6.86
CA LEU A 120 10.59 -14.78 5.53
C LEU A 120 9.50 -14.28 4.57
N CYS A 121 8.25 -14.25 5.02
CA CYS A 121 7.11 -13.75 4.23
C CYS A 121 7.37 -12.32 3.72
N SER A 122 7.78 -11.40 4.60
CA SER A 122 8.07 -10.01 4.22
C SER A 122 9.18 -9.89 3.17
N ARG A 123 10.24 -10.71 3.29
CA ARG A 123 11.35 -10.73 2.33
C ARG A 123 10.92 -11.23 0.96
N LEU A 124 10.15 -12.32 0.91
CA LEU A 124 9.61 -12.86 -0.35
C LEU A 124 8.69 -11.85 -1.04
N ARG A 125 7.73 -11.29 -0.30
CA ARG A 125 6.81 -10.27 -0.82
C ARG A 125 7.55 -9.08 -1.41
N ARG A 126 8.55 -8.56 -0.70
CA ARG A 126 9.34 -7.41 -1.17
C ARG A 126 10.09 -7.74 -2.47
N GLY A 127 10.74 -8.90 -2.53
CA GLY A 127 11.46 -9.33 -3.74
C GLY A 127 10.54 -9.45 -4.95
N ILE A 128 9.36 -10.03 -4.76
CA ILE A 128 8.35 -10.17 -5.82
C ILE A 128 7.86 -8.79 -6.28
N LEU A 129 7.48 -7.91 -5.34
CA LEU A 129 7.00 -6.57 -5.68
C LEU A 129 8.06 -5.75 -6.42
N TYR A 130 9.34 -5.85 -6.06
CA TYR A 130 10.41 -5.15 -6.78
C TYR A 130 10.61 -5.68 -8.20
N ARG A 131 10.51 -7.00 -8.39
CA ARG A 131 10.53 -7.59 -9.74
C ARG A 131 9.35 -7.09 -10.58
N VAL A 132 8.13 -7.18 -10.05
CA VAL A 132 6.91 -6.73 -10.76
C VAL A 132 6.97 -5.23 -11.07
N ALA A 133 7.49 -4.41 -10.16
CA ALA A 133 7.70 -2.98 -10.43
C ALA A 133 8.62 -2.77 -11.65
N GLY A 134 9.70 -3.52 -11.75
CA GLY A 134 10.60 -3.49 -12.92
C GLY A 134 9.91 -3.93 -14.21
N GLU A 135 9.17 -5.04 -14.18
CA GLU A 135 8.43 -5.57 -15.34
C GLU A 135 7.35 -4.59 -15.84
N LEU A 136 6.70 -3.87 -14.93
CA LEU A 136 5.69 -2.87 -15.26
C LEU A 136 6.28 -1.49 -15.59
N GLY A 137 7.60 -1.30 -15.45
CA GLY A 137 8.24 0.00 -15.64
C GLY A 137 7.81 1.05 -14.60
N ALA A 138 7.44 0.63 -13.39
CA ALA A 138 7.08 1.52 -12.31
C ALA A 138 8.31 2.20 -11.72
N THR A 139 8.26 3.52 -11.57
CA THR A 139 9.34 4.33 -11.01
C THR A 139 9.20 4.49 -9.49
N LYS A 140 7.99 4.35 -8.95
CA LYS A 140 7.69 4.42 -7.52
C LYS A 140 6.82 3.24 -7.08
N ILE A 141 6.97 2.82 -5.83
CA ILE A 141 6.13 1.79 -5.19
C ILE A 141 5.44 2.40 -3.98
N ALA A 142 4.11 2.46 -4.01
CA ALA A 142 3.31 2.95 -2.90
C ALA A 142 2.82 1.78 -2.04
N LEU A 143 3.12 1.83 -0.74
CA LEU A 143 2.70 0.85 0.27
C LEU A 143 1.84 1.53 1.33
N GLY A 144 0.73 0.91 1.72
CA GLY A 144 -0.27 1.49 2.63
C GLY A 144 0.13 1.55 4.11
N HIS A 145 1.40 1.79 4.43
CA HIS A 145 1.85 2.00 5.80
C HIS A 145 1.42 3.40 6.29
N HIS A 146 0.91 3.48 7.50
CA HIS A 146 0.43 4.71 8.12
C HIS A 146 1.25 5.08 9.36
N ARG A 147 0.87 6.19 10.01
CA ARG A 147 1.60 6.75 11.16
C ARG A 147 1.88 5.73 12.25
N ASP A 148 0.92 4.89 12.60
CA ASP A 148 1.11 3.94 13.70
C ASP A 148 2.15 2.86 13.33
N ASP A 149 2.24 2.39 12.07
CA ASP A 149 3.31 1.49 11.62
C ASP A 149 4.71 2.13 11.78
N ILE A 150 4.82 3.44 11.51
CA ILE A 150 6.07 4.19 11.66
C ILE A 150 6.45 4.27 13.15
N LEU A 151 5.48 4.50 14.03
CA LEU A 151 5.69 4.53 15.48
C LEU A 151 6.04 3.16 16.04
N GLU A 152 5.36 2.10 15.61
CA GLU A 152 5.68 0.72 15.97
C GLU A 152 7.10 0.37 15.53
N THR A 153 7.48 0.73 14.31
CA THR A 153 8.85 0.55 13.81
C THR A 153 9.87 1.31 14.66
N LEU A 154 9.57 2.55 15.05
CA LEU A 154 10.42 3.33 15.94
C LEU A 154 10.62 2.64 17.29
N LEU A 155 9.54 2.17 17.91
CA LEU A 155 9.59 1.50 19.21
C LEU A 155 10.35 0.17 19.13
N MET A 156 10.11 -0.63 18.08
CA MET A 156 10.85 -1.87 17.85
C MET A 156 12.37 -1.61 17.72
N ASN A 157 12.75 -0.60 16.94
CA ASN A 157 14.16 -0.24 16.77
C ASN A 157 14.79 0.30 18.05
N MET A 158 14.04 1.06 18.84
CA MET A 158 14.52 1.62 20.11
C MET A 158 14.73 0.52 21.15
N PHE A 159 13.74 -0.34 21.37
CA PHE A 159 13.78 -1.33 22.45
C PHE A 159 14.59 -2.59 22.10
N HIS A 160 14.52 -3.05 20.85
CA HIS A 160 15.19 -4.30 20.45
C HIS A 160 16.44 -4.07 19.60
N GLY A 161 16.59 -2.88 19.01
CA GLY A 161 17.74 -2.52 18.16
C GLY A 161 18.69 -1.49 18.77
N GLY A 162 18.34 -0.87 19.91
CA GLY A 162 19.12 0.21 20.52
C GLY A 162 19.29 1.45 19.63
N LYS A 163 18.36 1.68 18.69
CA LYS A 163 18.45 2.75 17.67
C LYS A 163 17.21 3.62 17.66
N LEU A 164 17.40 4.93 17.67
CA LEU A 164 16.33 5.91 17.46
C LEU A 164 16.07 6.09 15.96
N LYS A 165 15.31 5.17 15.35
CA LYS A 165 15.04 5.14 13.90
C LYS A 165 13.62 4.66 13.59
N GLY A 166 12.87 5.43 12.80
CA GLY A 166 11.57 5.01 12.23
C GLY A 166 11.69 4.50 10.78
N MET A 167 10.54 4.37 10.11
CA MET A 167 10.51 4.14 8.66
C MET A 167 10.92 5.42 7.91
N PRO A 168 11.80 5.35 6.91
CA PRO A 168 12.08 6.49 6.06
C PRO A 168 10.84 6.83 5.20
N PRO A 169 10.66 8.10 4.81
CA PRO A 169 9.54 8.54 3.98
C PRO A 169 9.68 8.12 2.50
N LYS A 170 10.88 7.77 2.03
CA LYS A 170 11.15 7.24 0.68
C LYS A 170 12.25 6.18 0.73
#